data_AF-A0A3A6JCW7-F1
#
_entry.id   AF-A0A3A6JCW7-F1
#
_cell.length_a   1.000
_cell.length_b   1.000
_cell.length_c   1.000
_cell.angle_alpha   90.00
_cell.angle_beta   90.00
_cell.angle_gamma   90.00
#
_symmetry.space_group_name_H-M   'P 1'
#
loop_
_entity.id
_entity.type
_entity.pdbx_description
1 polymer ?
#
loop_
_entity_poly.entity_id
_entity_poly.type
_entity_poly.pdbx_seq_one_letter_code
_entity_poly.pdbx_strand_id
1 'polypeptide(L)'
;MKKKTKTVIGVILAVALVAVLVVVGFMTYLGITWTNNHEFGEYVSKEGPWGMTATWVSEDSSSYLVCKKENDEPFAKVTAYFQGVDGWQAYELHGRDRIAYLNTVENDTTIDSTSGNMKFDGTTFTITDLDKEIFGTNEFNYVITDKEFSPD
;
A
#
# COMPACT_ATOMS: atom_id res chain seq x y z
N MET A 1 54.33 -26.47 -11.48
CA MET A 1 53.02 -25.93 -11.93
C MET A 1 51.81 -26.53 -11.22
N LYS A 2 51.75 -27.84 -10.93
CA LYS A 2 50.56 -28.54 -10.36
C LYS A 2 49.99 -28.00 -9.04
N LYS A 3 50.80 -27.42 -8.14
CA LYS A 3 50.33 -26.90 -6.83
C LYS A 3 49.51 -25.61 -6.95
N LYS A 4 49.97 -24.65 -7.78
CA LYS A 4 49.26 -23.39 -8.04
C LYS A 4 47.91 -23.63 -8.73
N THR A 5 47.83 -24.58 -9.66
CA THR A 5 46.59 -24.93 -10.37
C THR A 5 45.52 -25.48 -9.42
N LYS A 6 45.88 -26.34 -8.46
CA LYS A 6 44.92 -26.87 -7.47
C LYS A 6 44.36 -25.79 -6.54
N THR A 7 45.19 -24.83 -6.12
CA THR A 7 44.75 -23.68 -5.30
C THR A 7 43.82 -22.77 -6.09
N VAL A 8 44.14 -22.47 -7.35
CA VAL A 8 43.28 -21.64 -8.21
C VAL A 8 41.92 -22.30 -8.45
N ILE A 9 41.88 -23.60 -8.73
CA ILE A 9 40.62 -24.35 -8.89
C ILE A 9 39.80 -24.33 -7.59
N GLY A 10 40.43 -24.54 -6.44
CA GLY A 10 39.75 -24.47 -5.14
C GLY A 10 39.14 -23.09 -4.86
N VAL A 11 39.83 -22.01 -5.21
CA VAL A 11 39.32 -20.64 -5.07
C VAL A 11 38.15 -20.38 -6.01
N ILE A 12 38.24 -20.81 -7.28
CA ILE A 12 37.14 -20.65 -8.25
C ILE A 12 35.89 -21.38 -7.77
N LEU A 13 36.03 -22.62 -7.27
CA LEU A 13 34.91 -23.39 -6.73
C LEU A 13 34.29 -22.70 -5.50
N ALA A 14 35.11 -22.17 -4.59
CA ALA A 14 34.63 -21.43 -3.43
C ALA A 14 33.86 -20.17 -3.83
N VAL A 15 34.37 -19.39 -4.79
CA VAL A 15 33.70 -18.18 -5.30
C VAL A 15 32.38 -18.53 -5.99
N ALA A 16 32.37 -19.59 -6.82
CA ALA A 16 31.14 -20.06 -7.45
C ALA A 16 30.09 -20.48 -6.40
N LEU A 17 30.52 -21.14 -5.32
CA LEU A 17 29.62 -21.57 -4.25
C LEU A 17 29.05 -20.38 -3.47
N VAL A 18 29.86 -19.35 -3.19
CA VAL A 18 29.39 -18.09 -2.59
C VAL A 18 28.40 -17.39 -3.51
N ALA A 19 28.67 -17.31 -4.81
CA ALA A 19 27.75 -16.70 -5.77
C ALA A 19 26.40 -17.42 -5.80
N VAL A 20 26.39 -18.76 -5.76
CA VAL A 20 25.16 -19.55 -5.67
C VAL A 20 24.39 -19.24 -4.39
N LEU A 21 25.07 -19.14 -3.23
CA LEU A 21 24.42 -18.80 -1.97
C LEU A 21 23.78 -17.40 -1.99
N VAL A 22 24.47 -16.42 -2.59
CA VAL A 22 23.93 -15.05 -2.74
C VAL A 22 22.67 -15.07 -3.63
N VAL A 23 22.70 -15.79 -4.76
CA VAL A 23 21.55 -15.88 -5.66
C VAL A 23 20.37 -16.58 -4.97
N VAL A 24 20.60 -17.71 -4.28
CA VAL A 24 19.54 -18.42 -3.56
C VAL A 24 18.96 -17.57 -2.42
N GLY A 25 19.82 -16.88 -1.67
CA GLY A 25 19.41 -15.95 -0.62
C GLY A 25 18.56 -14.79 -1.16
N PHE A 26 18.93 -14.24 -2.31
CA PHE A 26 18.15 -13.18 -2.95
C PHE A 26 16.78 -13.68 -3.46
N MET A 27 16.74 -14.85 -4.11
CA MET A 27 15.48 -15.43 -4.62
C MET A 27 14.51 -15.78 -3.49
N THR A 28 15.01 -16.31 -2.38
CA THR A 28 14.18 -16.61 -1.19
C THR A 28 13.64 -15.34 -0.55
N TYR A 29 14.46 -14.29 -0.41
CA TYR A 29 14.02 -12.98 0.08
C TYR A 29 12.90 -12.37 -0.77
N LEU A 30 13.05 -12.40 -2.10
CA LEU A 30 12.02 -11.91 -3.01
C LEU A 30 10.73 -12.73 -2.91
N GLY A 31 10.84 -14.06 -2.83
CA GLY A 31 9.69 -14.95 -2.68
C GLY A 31 8.88 -14.64 -1.41
N ILE A 32 9.55 -14.51 -0.26
CA ILE A 32 8.91 -14.15 1.02
C ILE A 32 8.24 -12.78 0.94
N THR A 33 8.94 -11.78 0.37
CA THR A 33 8.41 -10.42 0.25
C THR A 33 7.16 -10.40 -0.64
N TRP A 34 7.18 -11.12 -1.76
CA TRP A 34 6.03 -11.24 -2.65
C TRP A 34 4.85 -11.91 -1.97
N THR A 35 5.04 -13.06 -1.32
CA THR A 35 3.98 -13.78 -0.61
C THR A 35 3.34 -12.91 0.48
N ASN A 36 4.16 -12.24 1.31
CA ASN A 36 3.66 -11.36 2.37
C ASN A 36 2.88 -10.14 1.85
N ASN A 37 3.21 -9.65 0.66
CA ASN A 37 2.48 -8.55 0.03
C ASN A 37 1.18 -9.04 -0.63
N HIS A 38 1.20 -10.22 -1.23
CA HIS A 38 0.02 -10.84 -1.80
C HIS A 38 -1.02 -11.16 -0.72
N GLU A 39 -0.60 -11.84 0.37
CA GLU A 39 -1.46 -12.15 1.51
C GLU A 39 -2.04 -10.88 2.15
N PHE A 40 -1.22 -9.84 2.29
CA PHE A 40 -1.69 -8.54 2.77
C PHE A 40 -2.72 -7.92 1.82
N GLY A 41 -2.46 -7.98 0.51
CA GLY A 41 -3.37 -7.48 -0.52
C GLY A 41 -4.71 -8.19 -0.46
N GLU A 42 -4.74 -9.51 -0.37
CA GLU A 42 -5.99 -10.27 -0.20
C GLU A 42 -6.70 -9.91 1.11
N TYR A 43 -5.96 -9.80 2.21
CA TYR A 43 -6.52 -9.47 3.52
C TYR A 43 -7.16 -8.07 3.53
N VAL A 44 -6.44 -7.04 3.10
CA VAL A 44 -6.96 -5.66 3.09
C VAL A 44 -8.07 -5.48 2.05
N SER A 45 -8.05 -6.24 0.96
CA SER A 45 -9.12 -6.20 -0.05
C SER A 45 -10.41 -6.84 0.43
N LYS A 46 -10.35 -7.73 1.43
CA LYS A 46 -11.51 -8.41 1.98
C LYS A 46 -12.04 -7.75 3.26
N GLU A 47 -11.14 -7.37 4.16
CA GLU A 47 -11.48 -6.90 5.51
C GLU A 47 -11.26 -5.38 5.69
N GLY A 48 -10.50 -4.76 4.78
CA GLY A 48 -10.21 -3.33 4.82
C GLY A 48 -11.18 -2.49 3.98
N PRO A 49 -10.78 -1.25 3.61
CA PRO A 49 -11.64 -0.30 2.91
C PRO A 49 -12.22 -0.80 1.57
N TRP A 50 -11.58 -1.75 0.91
CA TRP A 50 -12.07 -2.29 -0.38
C TRP A 50 -13.00 -3.49 -0.24
N GLY A 51 -13.17 -4.04 0.97
CA GLY A 51 -13.93 -5.28 1.18
C GLY A 51 -15.44 -5.08 1.31
N MET A 52 -15.86 -3.90 1.74
CA MET A 52 -17.21 -3.63 2.22
C MET A 52 -17.69 -2.21 1.89
N THR A 53 -19.01 -2.02 1.94
CA THR A 53 -19.59 -0.68 1.99
C THR A 53 -19.52 -0.17 3.42
N ALA A 54 -18.71 0.87 3.65
CA ALA A 54 -18.45 1.44 4.97
C ALA A 54 -17.91 2.87 4.85
N THR A 55 -17.97 3.62 5.94
CA THR A 55 -17.24 4.88 6.09
C THR A 55 -16.14 4.67 7.12
N TRP A 56 -14.92 5.07 6.78
CA TRP A 56 -13.81 5.12 7.71
C TRP A 56 -13.48 6.58 8.00
N VAL A 57 -13.20 6.90 9.26
CA VAL A 57 -12.89 8.27 9.68
C VAL A 57 -11.54 8.31 10.35
N SER A 58 -10.77 9.33 10.03
CA SER A 58 -9.52 9.66 10.72
C SER A 58 -9.79 10.07 12.18
N GLU A 59 -8.80 9.86 13.06
CA GLU A 59 -8.92 10.20 14.49
C GLU A 59 -9.35 11.66 14.75
N ASP A 60 -8.84 12.59 13.93
CA ASP A 60 -9.15 14.02 14.02
C ASP A 60 -10.37 14.44 13.15
N SER A 61 -11.01 13.50 12.46
CA SER A 61 -12.10 13.73 11.52
C SER A 61 -11.76 14.70 10.37
N SER A 62 -10.48 14.94 10.09
CA SER A 62 -10.04 15.78 8.96
C SER A 62 -9.99 15.02 7.63
N SER A 63 -10.17 13.70 7.68
CA SER A 63 -10.25 12.83 6.52
C SER A 63 -11.23 11.67 6.69
N TYR A 64 -11.88 11.29 5.60
CA TYR A 64 -12.84 10.20 5.51
C TYR A 64 -12.54 9.31 4.30
N LEU A 65 -12.69 7.99 4.46
CA LEU A 65 -12.71 7.04 3.35
C LEU A 65 -14.14 6.55 3.18
N VAL A 66 -14.74 6.84 2.04
CA VAL A 66 -16.08 6.39 1.70
C VAL A 66 -15.96 5.21 0.74
N CYS A 67 -16.36 4.04 1.22
CA CYS A 67 -16.26 2.77 0.51
C CYS A 67 -17.64 2.40 -0.03
N LYS A 68 -17.78 2.29 -1.35
CA LYS A 68 -19.04 1.89 -2.01
C LYS A 68 -18.81 0.62 -2.82
N LYS A 69 -19.38 -0.49 -2.36
CA LYS A 69 -19.38 -1.75 -3.08
C LYS A 69 -20.68 -1.93 -3.83
N GLU A 70 -20.59 -1.86 -5.15
CA GLU A 70 -21.70 -2.19 -6.05
C GLU A 70 -21.87 -3.71 -6.13
N ASN A 71 -23.10 -4.20 -6.33
CA ASN A 71 -23.46 -5.62 -6.18
C ASN A 71 -22.68 -6.59 -7.08
N ASP A 72 -22.10 -6.10 -8.18
CA ASP A 72 -21.38 -6.91 -9.17
C ASP A 72 -19.85 -6.70 -9.14
N GLU A 73 -19.35 -5.74 -8.36
CA GLU A 73 -17.93 -5.42 -8.30
C GLU A 73 -17.20 -6.26 -7.23
N PRO A 74 -16.04 -6.85 -7.53
CA PRO A 74 -15.28 -7.64 -6.56
C PRO A 74 -14.80 -6.80 -5.37
N PHE A 75 -14.59 -5.50 -5.59
CA PHE A 75 -14.04 -4.56 -4.61
C PHE A 75 -14.89 -3.30 -4.53
N ALA A 76 -14.92 -2.68 -3.34
CA ALA A 76 -15.52 -1.37 -3.17
C ALA A 76 -14.68 -0.30 -3.90
N LYS A 77 -15.36 0.64 -4.57
CA LYS A 77 -14.73 1.90 -4.97
C LYS A 77 -14.54 2.73 -3.70
N VAL A 78 -13.30 3.16 -3.45
CA VAL A 78 -12.97 3.94 -2.26
C VAL A 78 -12.63 5.36 -2.67
N THR A 79 -13.36 6.33 -2.14
CA THR A 79 -13.08 7.75 -2.29
C THR A 79 -12.56 8.28 -0.97
N ALA A 80 -11.33 8.80 -0.98
CA ALA A 80 -10.72 9.47 0.15
C ALA A 80 -11.02 10.96 0.08
N TYR A 81 -11.57 11.51 1.16
CA TYR A 81 -11.85 12.94 1.33
C TYR A 81 -10.88 13.51 2.36
N PHE A 82 -10.26 14.64 2.05
CA PHE A 82 -9.38 15.36 2.96
C PHE A 82 -9.85 16.80 3.11
N GLN A 83 -9.85 17.29 4.34
CA GLN A 83 -10.21 18.67 4.64
C GLN A 83 -9.02 19.58 4.29
N GLY A 84 -9.16 20.34 3.20
CA GLY A 84 -8.22 21.37 2.78
C GLY A 84 -8.64 22.77 3.23
N VAL A 85 -7.81 23.76 2.88
CA VAL A 85 -8.10 25.19 3.15
C VAL A 85 -9.35 25.68 2.41
N ASP A 86 -9.53 25.20 1.17
CA ASP A 86 -10.64 25.61 0.29
C ASP A 86 -11.85 24.65 0.37
N GLY A 87 -11.87 23.75 1.35
CA GLY A 87 -12.94 22.76 1.56
C GLY A 87 -12.48 21.31 1.37
N TRP A 88 -13.44 20.40 1.24
CA TRP A 88 -13.17 18.98 1.06
C TRP A 88 -12.64 18.68 -0.34
N GLN A 89 -11.49 18.00 -0.40
CA GLN A 89 -10.90 17.49 -1.64
C GLN A 89 -11.05 15.97 -1.71
N ALA A 90 -11.41 15.45 -2.88
CA ALA A 90 -11.67 14.03 -3.09
C ALA A 90 -10.61 13.38 -3.98
N TYR A 91 -10.21 12.16 -3.62
CA TYR A 91 -9.24 11.35 -4.34
C TYR A 91 -9.78 9.92 -4.50
N GLU A 92 -9.54 9.30 -5.63
CA GLU A 92 -9.74 7.86 -5.77
C GLU A 92 -8.60 7.13 -5.08
N LEU A 93 -8.95 6.26 -4.12
CA LEU A 93 -7.97 5.53 -3.30
C LEU A 93 -7.80 4.09 -3.82
N HIS A 94 -6.60 3.79 -4.28
CA HIS A 94 -6.21 2.46 -4.75
C HIS A 94 -5.10 1.86 -3.88
N GLY A 95 -5.20 0.58 -3.56
CA GLY A 95 -4.19 -0.16 -2.82
C GLY A 95 -3.41 -1.11 -3.73
N ARG A 96 -2.07 -1.08 -3.66
CA ARG A 96 -1.20 -2.10 -4.27
C ARG A 96 0.10 -2.23 -3.47
N ASP A 97 0.58 -3.44 -3.22
CA ASP A 97 1.91 -3.70 -2.64
C ASP A 97 2.21 -2.91 -1.36
N ARG A 98 1.22 -2.76 -0.47
CA ARG A 98 1.29 -1.93 0.75
C ARG A 98 1.47 -0.43 0.49
N ILE A 99 1.16 0.04 -0.71
CA ILE A 99 1.09 1.46 -1.08
C ILE A 99 -0.38 1.83 -1.34
N ALA A 100 -0.79 2.95 -0.74
CA ALA A 100 -2.03 3.65 -1.03
C ALA A 100 -1.75 4.76 -2.04
N TYR A 101 -2.41 4.71 -3.20
CA TYR A 101 -2.37 5.73 -4.22
C TYR A 101 -3.63 6.58 -4.14
N LEU A 102 -3.45 7.89 -4.08
CA LEU A 102 -4.49 8.90 -4.04
C LEU A 102 -4.48 9.62 -5.38
N ASN A 103 -5.48 9.32 -6.21
CA ASN A 103 -5.57 9.82 -7.57
C ASN A 103 -6.59 10.95 -7.65
N THR A 104 -6.17 12.09 -8.20
CA THR A 104 -7.10 13.11 -8.67
C THR A 104 -7.59 12.68 -10.05
N VAL A 105 -8.90 12.50 -10.20
CA VAL A 105 -9.51 11.98 -11.41
C VAL A 105 -10.47 13.01 -11.99
N GLU A 106 -10.32 13.29 -13.28
CA GLU A 106 -11.21 14.15 -14.06
C GLU A 106 -11.66 13.39 -15.31
N ASN A 107 -12.97 13.28 -15.54
CA ASN A 107 -13.55 12.54 -16.67
C ASN A 107 -12.94 11.13 -16.85
N ASP A 108 -12.89 10.35 -15.77
CA ASP A 108 -12.30 9.00 -15.71
C ASP A 108 -10.81 8.93 -16.09
N THR A 109 -10.12 10.07 -16.11
CA THR A 109 -8.68 10.16 -16.37
C THR A 109 -7.96 10.62 -15.12
N THR A 110 -6.96 9.86 -14.66
CA THR A 110 -6.06 10.31 -13.59
C THR A 110 -5.21 11.47 -14.11
N ILE A 111 -5.39 12.65 -13.52
CA ILE A 111 -4.66 13.88 -13.87
C ILE A 111 -3.50 14.17 -12.92
N ASP A 112 -3.58 13.66 -11.69
CA ASP A 112 -2.52 13.74 -10.70
C ASP A 112 -2.59 12.55 -9.75
N SER A 113 -1.46 12.17 -9.13
CA SER A 113 -1.37 11.05 -8.22
C SER A 113 -0.30 11.30 -7.15
N THR A 114 -0.68 11.08 -5.91
CA THR A 114 0.23 11.00 -4.78
C THR A 114 0.08 9.66 -4.08
N SER A 115 1.02 9.31 -3.22
CA SER A 115 1.02 7.98 -2.60
C SER A 115 1.62 8.00 -1.20
N GLY A 116 1.20 7.04 -0.39
CA GLY A 116 1.73 6.78 0.94
C GLY A 116 1.79 5.29 1.24
N ASN A 117 2.49 4.93 2.30
CA ASN A 117 2.55 3.55 2.78
C ASN A 117 1.26 3.20 3.53
N MET A 118 0.63 2.07 3.18
CA MET A 118 -0.56 1.58 3.87
C MET A 118 -0.27 0.42 4.83
N LYS A 119 -1.00 0.41 5.94
CA LYS A 119 -1.05 -0.70 6.90
C LYS A 119 -2.49 -0.98 7.28
N PHE A 120 -2.75 -2.22 7.66
CA PHE A 120 -4.06 -2.64 8.16
C PHE A 120 -3.85 -3.70 9.25
N ASP A 121 -4.40 -3.46 10.43
CA ASP A 121 -4.29 -4.37 11.59
C ASP A 121 -5.58 -5.18 11.85
N GLY A 122 -6.59 -5.03 10.99
CA GLY A 122 -7.91 -5.66 11.12
C GLY A 122 -9.00 -4.71 11.61
N THR A 123 -8.63 -3.62 12.28
CA THR A 123 -9.58 -2.63 12.81
C THR A 123 -9.25 -1.20 12.40
N THR A 124 -7.96 -0.95 12.20
CA THR A 124 -7.41 0.35 11.83
C THR A 124 -6.73 0.23 10.49
N PHE A 125 -7.12 1.09 9.56
CA PHE A 125 -6.41 1.30 8.31
C PHE A 125 -5.56 2.56 8.46
N THR A 126 -4.28 2.49 8.11
CA THR A 126 -3.35 3.61 8.25
C THR A 126 -2.73 3.94 6.91
N ILE A 127 -2.67 5.22 6.56
CA ILE A 127 -1.83 5.73 5.47
C ILE A 127 -0.76 6.63 6.10
N THR A 128 0.51 6.37 5.75
CA THR A 128 1.71 7.09 6.24
C THR A 128 2.52 7.62 5.06
N ASP A 129 3.52 8.46 5.35
CA ASP A 129 4.42 9.06 4.36
C ASP A 129 3.71 9.88 3.27
N LEU A 130 2.58 10.48 3.63
CA LEU A 130 1.89 11.44 2.77
C LEU A 130 2.61 12.79 2.75
N ASP A 131 2.43 13.53 1.66
CA ASP A 131 2.96 14.88 1.52
C ASP A 131 2.29 15.84 2.52
N LYS A 132 3.03 16.21 3.55
CA LYS A 132 2.56 17.10 4.60
C LYS A 132 2.17 18.48 4.09
N GLU A 133 2.76 18.97 3.00
CA GLU A 133 2.41 20.27 2.43
C GLU A 133 1.01 20.25 1.81
N ILE A 134 0.59 19.09 1.29
CA ILE A 134 -0.73 18.89 0.67
C ILE A 134 -1.79 18.56 1.74
N PHE A 135 -1.47 17.65 2.65
CA PHE A 135 -2.47 17.06 3.57
C PHE A 135 -2.40 17.60 5.00
N GLY A 136 -1.45 18.48 5.32
CA GLY A 136 -1.25 19.04 6.67
C GLY A 136 -0.61 18.09 7.69
N THR A 137 -0.71 16.78 7.45
CA THR A 137 -0.09 15.68 8.20
C THR A 137 0.56 14.69 7.25
N ASN A 138 1.48 13.87 7.76
CA ASN A 138 2.10 12.77 7.02
C ASN A 138 1.44 11.41 7.30
N GLU A 139 0.48 11.36 8.22
CA GLU A 139 -0.17 10.13 8.67
C GLU A 139 -1.64 10.34 8.99
N PHE A 140 -2.46 9.37 8.59
CA PHE A 140 -3.85 9.23 9.01
C PHE A 140 -4.13 7.81 9.48
N ASN A 141 -4.80 7.70 10.64
CA ASN A 141 -5.29 6.46 11.21
C ASN A 141 -6.82 6.45 11.13
N TYR A 142 -7.37 5.49 10.39
CA TYR A 142 -8.79 5.39 10.07
C TYR A 142 -9.44 4.23 10.80
N VAL A 143 -10.61 4.47 11.36
CA VAL A 143 -11.48 3.45 11.96
C VAL A 143 -12.87 3.50 11.34
N ILE A 144 -13.56 2.36 11.28
CA ILE A 144 -14.95 2.31 10.80
C ILE A 144 -15.84 3.17 11.70
N THR A 145 -16.78 3.90 11.09
CA THR A 145 -17.75 4.73 11.79
C THR A 145 -19.15 4.60 11.20
N ASP A 146 -20.16 4.75 12.05
CA ASP A 146 -21.57 4.90 11.65
C ASP A 146 -21.91 6.34 11.23
N LYS A 147 -20.97 7.28 11.37
CA LYS A 147 -21.17 8.67 10.94
C LYS A 147 -21.22 8.71 9.41
N GLU A 148 -22.33 9.20 8.87
CA GLU A 148 -22.39 9.54 7.46
C GLU A 148 -21.46 10.73 7.17
N PHE A 149 -20.63 10.59 6.15
CA PHE A 149 -19.83 11.69 5.63
C PHE A 149 -20.70 12.59 4.76
N SER A 150 -20.75 13.89 5.09
CA SER A 150 -21.41 14.92 4.30
C SER A 150 -20.40 16.05 4.07
N PRO A 151 -19.94 16.29 2.82
CA PRO A 151 -18.98 17.33 2.50
C PRO A 151 -19.60 18.74 2.38
N ASP A 152 -20.91 18.88 2.63
CA ASP A 152 -21.71 20.10 2.43
C ASP A 152 -21.64 21.09 3.61
#